data_AF-A0A662LB10-F1
#
_entry.id   AF-A0A662LB10-F1
#
_cell.length_a   1.000
_cell.length_b   1.000
_cell.length_c   1.000
_cell.angle_alpha   90.00
_cell.angle_beta   90.00
_cell.angle_gamma   90.00
#
_symmetry.space_group_name_H-M   'P 1'
#
loop_
_entity.id
_entity.type
_entity.pdbx_description
1 polymer ?
#
loop_
_entity_poly.entity_id
_entity_poly.type
_entity_poly.pdbx_seq_one_letter_code
_entity_poly.pdbx_strand_id
1 'polypeptide(L)'
;MNTSNFTRAEMNALKEEWFALLKRAEDCLKVIDDIDSRALMGLTFSSLYERRLEEETEGLWEDYEDLCNRTQDYLGKKVGEKVLPKVIPIPPSANEGEVRTFLQRVAGESRKTLRLIDDLLYTTELSSRDRERLYSLEKEVRDNIKPFLPEYASDLEKALDAFSNQNLTCSVLLAGRVIEVIWSKIKSKVKEEKGMKEAVERKEPEWEDLRPYIRDMVGRESEKVIQAIKLYRNKFSHRVGSYPTPEESLIMLSGAVLLAKGYKDGINPSKP
;
A
#
# COMPACT_ATOMS: atom_id res chain seq x y z
N MET A 1 -26.99 -14.50 -8.16
CA MET A 1 -25.86 -15.41 -7.87
C MET A 1 -25.31 -15.01 -6.51
N ASN A 2 -25.36 -15.94 -5.55
CA ASN A 2 -24.89 -15.71 -4.18
C ASN A 2 -23.38 -15.42 -4.20
N THR A 3 -23.01 -14.15 -4.12
CA THR A 3 -21.67 -13.77 -3.68
C THR A 3 -21.57 -14.18 -2.22
N SER A 4 -20.89 -15.30 -1.93
CA SER A 4 -20.60 -15.68 -0.56
C SER A 4 -19.94 -14.50 0.13
N ASN A 5 -20.60 -13.95 1.14
CA ASN A 5 -19.95 -13.05 2.08
C ASN A 5 -18.93 -13.89 2.83
N PHE A 6 -17.71 -13.91 2.30
CA PHE A 6 -16.55 -14.59 2.87
C PHE A 6 -16.36 -14.15 4.32
N THR A 7 -16.17 -15.10 5.21
CA THR A 7 -16.14 -14.83 6.64
C THR A 7 -14.74 -14.41 7.08
N ARG A 8 -14.68 -13.49 8.05
CA ARG A 8 -13.42 -13.09 8.70
C ARG A 8 -12.64 -14.29 9.27
N ALA A 9 -13.36 -15.34 9.66
CA ALA A 9 -12.80 -16.58 10.16
C ALA A 9 -11.98 -17.32 9.08
N GLU A 10 -12.51 -17.44 7.86
CA GLU A 10 -11.81 -18.07 6.73
C GLU A 10 -10.55 -17.29 6.34
N MET A 11 -10.62 -15.95 6.34
CA MET A 11 -9.44 -15.10 6.09
C MET A 11 -8.37 -15.23 7.18
N ASN A 12 -8.77 -15.32 8.45
CA ASN A 12 -7.83 -15.55 9.56
C ASN A 12 -7.20 -16.94 9.48
N ALA A 13 -7.97 -17.98 9.11
CA ALA A 13 -7.41 -19.33 8.91
C ALA A 13 -6.36 -19.33 7.79
N LEU A 14 -6.69 -18.72 6.65
CA LEU A 14 -5.75 -18.56 5.54
C LEU A 14 -4.48 -17.82 5.96
N LYS A 15 -4.61 -16.77 6.79
CA LYS A 15 -3.48 -16.03 7.37
C LYS A 15 -2.56 -16.93 8.21
N GLU A 16 -3.13 -17.74 9.09
CA GLU A 16 -2.35 -18.65 9.96
C GLU A 16 -1.60 -19.70 9.12
N GLU A 17 -2.23 -20.24 8.08
CA GLU A 17 -1.58 -21.17 7.14
C GLU A 17 -0.37 -20.52 6.43
N TRP A 18 -0.53 -19.30 5.91
CA TRP A 18 0.57 -18.54 5.30
C TRP A 18 1.70 -18.22 6.28
N PHE A 19 1.36 -17.95 7.54
CA PHE A 19 2.34 -17.69 8.59
C PHE A 19 3.12 -18.95 8.96
N ALA A 20 2.44 -20.09 9.08
CA ALA A 20 3.09 -21.38 9.32
C ALA A 20 4.06 -21.74 8.20
N LEU A 21 3.66 -21.53 6.94
CA LEU A 21 4.51 -21.77 5.78
C LEU A 21 5.74 -20.86 5.76
N LEU A 22 5.57 -19.55 6.05
CA LEU A 22 6.68 -18.61 6.16
C LEU A 22 7.70 -19.08 7.20
N LYS A 23 7.21 -19.49 8.37
CA LYS A 23 8.08 -19.94 9.47
C LYS A 23 8.88 -21.18 9.07
N ARG A 24 8.23 -22.17 8.44
CA ARG A 24 8.92 -23.37 7.95
C ARG A 24 10.01 -23.03 6.92
N ALA A 25 9.73 -22.12 5.98
CA ALA A 25 10.72 -21.69 4.99
C ALA A 25 11.93 -20.99 5.65
N GLU A 26 11.67 -20.12 6.63
CA GLU A 26 12.73 -19.43 7.39
C GLU A 26 13.54 -20.40 8.24
N ASP A 27 12.91 -21.43 8.82
CA ASP A 27 13.61 -22.45 9.60
C ASP A 27 14.49 -23.34 8.71
N CYS A 28 14.03 -23.70 7.50
CA CYS A 28 14.88 -24.39 6.52
C CYS A 28 16.09 -23.54 6.09
N LEU A 29 15.89 -22.23 5.86
CA LEU A 29 17.00 -21.32 5.53
C LEU A 29 18.05 -21.24 6.64
N LYS A 30 17.63 -21.22 7.91
CA LYS A 30 18.57 -21.25 9.05
C LYS A 30 19.39 -22.53 9.08
N VAL A 31 18.77 -23.67 8.78
CA VAL A 31 19.47 -24.96 8.72
C VAL A 31 20.55 -24.93 7.63
N ILE A 32 20.25 -24.37 6.46
CA ILE A 32 21.23 -24.19 5.37
C ILE A 32 22.38 -23.27 5.82
N ASP A 33 22.06 -22.12 6.45
CA ASP A 33 23.08 -21.20 6.97
C ASP A 33 23.99 -21.86 8.04
N ASP A 34 23.42 -22.73 8.88
CA ASP A 34 24.16 -23.51 9.87
C ASP A 34 25.05 -24.58 9.23
N ILE A 35 24.61 -25.21 8.14
CA ILE A 35 25.40 -26.16 7.33
C ILE A 35 26.62 -25.45 6.75
N ASP A 36 26.41 -24.35 6.04
CA ASP A 36 27.47 -23.54 5.42
C ASP A 36 28.51 -23.11 6.45
N SER A 37 28.04 -22.61 7.60
CA SER A 37 28.91 -22.15 8.69
C SER A 37 29.80 -23.27 9.24
N ARG A 38 29.28 -24.50 9.33
CA ARG A 38 30.03 -25.66 9.83
C ARG A 38 30.96 -26.27 8.79
N ALA A 39 30.56 -26.26 7.52
CA ALA A 39 31.41 -26.67 6.41
C ALA A 39 32.67 -25.77 6.34
N LEU A 40 32.50 -24.46 6.56
CA LEU A 40 33.62 -23.51 6.68
C LEU A 40 34.58 -23.83 7.85
N MET A 41 34.09 -24.51 8.89
CA MET A 41 34.90 -24.98 10.03
C MET A 41 35.49 -26.39 9.81
N GLY A 42 35.32 -26.99 8.63
CA GLY A 42 35.84 -28.32 8.30
C GLY A 42 35.10 -29.48 8.99
N LEU A 43 33.88 -29.24 9.48
CA LEU A 43 33.04 -30.26 10.11
C LEU A 43 32.18 -30.95 9.04
N THR A 44 32.10 -32.29 9.07
CA THR A 44 31.27 -33.07 8.15
C THR A 44 29.81 -33.15 8.61
N PHE A 45 28.88 -33.07 7.65
CA PHE A 45 27.45 -33.22 7.91
C PHE A 45 27.00 -34.69 7.80
N SER A 46 25.92 -35.03 8.50
CA SER A 46 25.30 -36.35 8.39
C SER A 46 24.34 -36.36 7.21
N SER A 47 24.43 -37.39 6.36
CA SER A 47 23.50 -37.63 5.23
C SER A 47 22.02 -37.73 5.63
N LEU A 48 21.73 -37.98 6.92
CA LEU A 48 20.37 -37.94 7.46
C LEU A 48 19.79 -36.52 7.51
N TYR A 49 20.62 -35.50 7.65
CA TYR A 49 20.18 -34.09 7.69
C TYR A 49 19.89 -33.55 6.30
N GLU A 50 20.73 -33.89 5.31
CA GLU A 50 20.51 -33.53 3.90
C GLU A 50 19.18 -34.12 3.42
N ARG A 51 18.95 -35.41 3.67
CA ARG A 51 17.69 -36.08 3.34
C ARG A 51 16.47 -35.46 4.01
N ARG A 52 16.59 -35.04 5.28
CA ARG A 52 15.50 -34.37 5.99
C ARG A 52 15.20 -32.98 5.40
N LEU A 53 16.24 -32.25 4.97
CA LEU A 53 16.07 -30.95 4.32
C LEU A 53 15.41 -31.10 2.95
N GLU A 54 15.77 -32.14 2.19
CA GLU A 54 15.11 -32.50 0.94
C GLU A 54 13.63 -32.83 1.15
N GLU A 55 13.32 -33.77 2.06
CA GLU A 55 11.94 -34.16 2.39
C GLU A 55 11.10 -32.97 2.89
N GLU A 56 11.67 -32.08 3.71
CA GLU A 56 10.98 -30.87 4.19
C GLU A 56 10.78 -29.84 3.07
N THR A 57 11.74 -29.70 2.15
CA THR A 57 11.63 -28.75 1.01
C THR A 57 10.56 -29.20 0.02
N GLU A 58 10.47 -30.50 -0.26
CA GLU A 58 9.41 -31.08 -1.10
C GLU A 58 8.03 -30.85 -0.47
N GLY A 59 7.85 -31.23 0.81
CA GLY A 59 6.58 -31.02 1.52
C GLY A 59 6.21 -29.54 1.62
N LEU A 60 7.18 -28.65 1.79
CA LEU A 60 6.96 -27.21 1.81
C LEU A 60 6.49 -26.68 0.44
N TRP A 61 7.00 -27.24 -0.65
CA TRP A 61 6.54 -26.87 -2.00
C TRP A 61 5.10 -27.29 -2.26
N GLU A 62 4.72 -28.52 -1.90
CA GLU A 62 3.35 -29.01 -2.07
C GLU A 62 2.35 -28.13 -1.29
N ASP A 63 2.66 -27.84 -0.03
CA ASP A 63 1.84 -26.96 0.81
C ASP A 63 1.80 -25.53 0.27
N TYR A 64 2.92 -25.03 -0.28
CA TYR A 64 2.97 -23.71 -0.90
C TYR A 64 2.11 -23.61 -2.16
N GLU A 65 2.17 -24.62 -3.04
CA GLU A 65 1.38 -24.67 -4.27
C GLU A 65 -0.11 -24.73 -3.96
N ASP A 66 -0.53 -25.64 -3.05
CA ASP A 66 -1.92 -25.72 -2.58
C ASP A 66 -2.40 -24.38 -2.04
N LEU A 67 -1.61 -23.77 -1.15
CA LEU A 67 -1.98 -22.51 -0.51
C LEU A 67 -2.03 -21.35 -1.51
N CYS A 68 -1.16 -21.33 -2.51
CA CYS A 68 -1.22 -20.36 -3.62
C CYS A 68 -2.53 -20.51 -4.39
N ASN A 69 -2.87 -21.72 -4.82
CA ASN A 69 -4.07 -22.01 -5.61
C ASN A 69 -5.34 -21.64 -4.83
N ARG A 70 -5.43 -22.08 -3.57
CA ARG A 70 -6.54 -21.73 -2.68
C ARG A 70 -6.66 -20.23 -2.46
N THR A 71 -5.53 -19.53 -2.29
CA THR A 71 -5.54 -18.07 -2.11
C THR A 71 -5.98 -17.36 -3.39
N GLN A 72 -5.54 -17.83 -4.55
CA GLN A 72 -5.95 -17.29 -5.85
C GLN A 72 -7.45 -17.50 -6.11
N ASP A 73 -7.98 -18.68 -5.81
CA ASP A 73 -9.41 -18.95 -5.92
C ASP A 73 -10.24 -18.10 -4.94
N TYR A 74 -9.74 -17.95 -3.71
CA TYR A 74 -10.41 -17.23 -2.64
C TYR A 74 -10.40 -15.70 -2.84
N LEU A 75 -9.28 -15.13 -3.29
CA LEU A 75 -9.09 -13.68 -3.44
C LEU A 75 -9.19 -13.17 -4.87
N GLY A 76 -9.02 -14.01 -5.90
CA GLY A 76 -8.83 -13.57 -7.28
C GLY A 76 -10.00 -12.83 -7.91
N LYS A 77 -11.21 -12.98 -7.35
CA LYS A 77 -12.39 -12.18 -7.75
C LYS A 77 -12.43 -10.77 -7.14
N LYS A 78 -11.63 -10.52 -6.10
CA LYS A 78 -11.64 -9.30 -5.29
C LYS A 78 -10.40 -8.44 -5.48
N VAL A 79 -9.27 -9.08 -5.74
CA VAL A 79 -7.97 -8.41 -5.89
C VAL A 79 -7.39 -8.69 -7.27
N GLY A 80 -6.65 -7.73 -7.82
CA GLY A 80 -6.06 -7.92 -9.15
C GLY A 80 -5.04 -9.06 -9.17
N GLU A 81 -5.00 -9.83 -10.25
CA GLU A 81 -4.10 -10.99 -10.42
C GLU A 81 -2.63 -10.66 -10.11
N LYS A 82 -2.19 -9.43 -10.38
CA LYS A 82 -0.82 -8.97 -10.14
C LYS A 82 -0.40 -9.02 -8.67
N VAL A 83 -1.35 -8.98 -7.73
CA VAL A 83 -1.08 -8.93 -6.29
C VAL A 83 -1.23 -10.29 -5.61
N LEU A 84 -1.84 -11.26 -6.29
CA LEU A 84 -1.98 -12.62 -5.79
C LEU A 84 -0.62 -13.30 -5.64
N PRO A 85 -0.50 -14.29 -4.73
CA PRO A 85 0.67 -15.15 -4.65
C PRO A 85 0.88 -15.86 -5.99
N LYS A 86 2.14 -16.07 -6.38
CA LYS A 86 2.49 -16.77 -7.61
C LYS A 86 3.09 -18.11 -7.28
N VAL A 87 2.63 -19.18 -7.94
CA VAL A 87 3.29 -20.49 -7.82
C VAL A 87 4.72 -20.38 -8.31
N ILE A 88 5.66 -20.85 -7.49
CA ILE A 88 7.08 -20.93 -7.79
C ILE A 88 7.36 -22.38 -8.15
N PRO A 89 7.88 -22.67 -9.36
CA PRO A 89 8.21 -24.03 -9.74
C PRO A 89 9.36 -24.56 -8.86
N ILE A 90 9.27 -25.84 -8.49
CA ILE A 90 10.35 -26.54 -7.81
C ILE A 90 11.56 -26.63 -8.78
N PRO A 91 12.80 -26.48 -8.31
CA PRO A 91 13.98 -26.73 -9.14
C PRO A 91 14.05 -28.24 -9.50
N PRO A 92 14.21 -28.62 -10.78
CA PRO A 92 14.18 -30.02 -11.21
C PRO A 92 15.41 -30.85 -10.77
N SER A 93 16.47 -30.21 -10.27
CA SER A 93 17.67 -30.86 -9.73
C SER A 93 18.35 -29.93 -8.73
N ALA A 94 17.76 -29.80 -7.55
CA ALA A 94 18.13 -28.73 -6.64
C ALA A 94 19.50 -28.99 -5.97
N ASN A 95 20.54 -28.33 -6.45
CA ASN A 95 21.72 -28.10 -5.61
C ASN A 95 21.33 -27.14 -4.46
N GLU A 96 22.13 -27.10 -3.40
CA GLU A 96 21.88 -26.27 -2.22
C GLU A 96 21.55 -24.79 -2.54
N GLY A 97 22.23 -24.21 -3.53
CA GLY A 97 21.98 -22.83 -3.96
C GLY A 97 20.60 -22.62 -4.60
N GLU A 98 20.11 -23.62 -5.33
CA GLU A 98 18.76 -23.61 -5.91
C GLU A 98 17.68 -23.79 -4.83
N VAL A 99 17.90 -24.69 -3.86
CA VAL A 99 17.01 -24.85 -2.69
C VAL A 99 16.93 -23.56 -1.88
N ARG A 100 18.07 -22.96 -1.56
CA ARG A 100 18.16 -21.68 -0.84
C ARG A 100 17.40 -20.58 -1.59
N THR A 101 17.58 -20.48 -2.90
CA THR A 101 16.89 -19.49 -3.74
C THR A 101 15.39 -19.72 -3.74
N PHE A 102 14.94 -20.97 -3.84
CA PHE A 102 13.53 -21.35 -3.77
C PHE A 102 12.91 -20.92 -2.43
N LEU A 103 13.52 -21.32 -1.31
CA LEU A 103 13.04 -20.99 0.04
C LEU A 103 12.97 -19.47 0.28
N GLN A 104 13.97 -18.71 -0.18
CA GLN A 104 13.96 -17.24 -0.10
C GLN A 104 12.80 -16.64 -0.88
N ARG A 105 12.48 -17.17 -2.06
CA ARG A 105 11.33 -16.71 -2.87
C ARG A 105 10.00 -17.06 -2.22
N VAL A 106 9.84 -18.28 -1.70
CA VAL A 106 8.65 -18.68 -0.95
C VAL A 106 8.45 -17.77 0.26
N ALA A 107 9.48 -17.56 1.08
CA ALA A 107 9.41 -16.63 2.21
C ALA A 107 9.05 -15.19 1.77
N GLY A 108 9.58 -14.73 0.63
CA GLY A 108 9.24 -13.43 0.05
C GLY A 108 7.76 -13.30 -0.33
N GLU A 109 7.23 -14.26 -1.08
CA GLU A 109 5.82 -14.27 -1.49
C GLU A 109 4.87 -14.52 -0.30
N SER A 110 5.25 -15.34 0.68
CA SER A 110 4.47 -15.52 1.91
C SER A 110 4.33 -14.21 2.70
N ARG A 111 5.42 -13.46 2.88
CA ARG A 111 5.36 -12.13 3.56
C ARG A 111 4.49 -11.14 2.80
N LYS A 112 4.57 -11.13 1.47
CA LYS A 112 3.72 -10.27 0.62
C LYS A 112 2.24 -10.65 0.76
N THR A 113 1.93 -11.95 0.76
CA THR A 113 0.56 -12.45 0.87
C THR A 113 -0.03 -12.22 2.25
N LEU A 114 0.77 -12.40 3.31
CA LEU A 114 0.35 -12.04 4.68
C LEU A 114 -0.02 -10.57 4.80
N ARG A 115 0.78 -9.66 4.22
CA ARG A 115 0.43 -8.23 4.19
C ARG A 115 -0.88 -7.96 3.45
N LEU A 116 -1.08 -8.61 2.31
CA LEU A 116 -2.34 -8.51 1.56
C LEU A 116 -3.53 -8.98 2.41
N ILE A 117 -3.40 -10.10 3.11
CA ILE A 117 -4.48 -10.64 3.96
C ILE A 117 -4.73 -9.72 5.15
N ASP A 118 -3.68 -9.21 5.80
CA ASP A 118 -3.78 -8.25 6.90
C ASP A 118 -4.51 -6.98 6.46
N ASP A 119 -4.12 -6.43 5.31
CA ASP A 119 -4.73 -5.26 4.73
C ASP A 119 -6.23 -5.46 4.45
N LEU A 120 -6.62 -6.63 3.94
CA LEU A 120 -8.01 -6.99 3.67
C LEU A 120 -8.81 -7.26 4.97
N LEU A 121 -8.17 -7.85 5.98
CA LEU A 121 -8.75 -8.09 7.31
C LEU A 121 -8.93 -6.81 8.12
N TYR A 122 -8.23 -5.74 7.77
CA TYR A 122 -8.30 -4.42 8.41
C TYR A 122 -9.59 -3.63 8.09
N THR A 123 -10.64 -4.32 7.64
CA THR A 123 -12.02 -3.81 7.56
C THR A 123 -12.61 -3.70 8.98
N THR A 124 -12.09 -2.75 9.75
CA THR A 124 -12.58 -2.43 11.09
C THR A 124 -13.89 -1.65 10.98
N GLU A 125 -14.82 -1.90 11.91
CA GLU A 125 -15.85 -0.90 12.22
C GLU A 125 -15.17 0.43 12.53
N LEU A 126 -15.58 1.49 11.85
CA LEU A 126 -15.02 2.82 12.06
C LEU A 126 -15.22 3.24 13.51
N SER A 127 -14.12 3.64 14.15
CA SER A 127 -14.17 4.17 15.52
C SER A 127 -15.06 5.42 15.57
N SER A 128 -15.65 5.71 16.74
CA SER A 128 -16.47 6.91 16.93
C SER A 128 -15.73 8.18 16.51
N ARG A 129 -14.42 8.23 16.80
CA ARG A 129 -13.52 9.32 16.43
C ARG A 129 -13.37 9.47 14.91
N ASP A 130 -13.24 8.36 14.19
CA ASP A 130 -13.12 8.38 12.73
C ASP A 130 -14.43 8.84 12.08
N ARG A 131 -15.58 8.42 12.62
CA ARG A 131 -16.90 8.88 12.16
C ARG A 131 -17.10 10.38 12.36
N GLU A 132 -16.75 10.91 13.54
CA GLU A 132 -16.80 12.35 13.79
C GLU A 132 -15.91 13.13 12.82
N ARG A 133 -14.73 12.58 12.53
CA ARG A 133 -13.79 13.20 11.59
C ARG A 133 -14.33 13.19 10.16
N LEU A 134 -14.91 12.09 9.70
CA LEU A 134 -15.58 12.03 8.39
C LEU A 134 -16.70 13.05 8.29
N TYR A 135 -17.57 13.13 9.30
CA TYR A 135 -18.66 14.11 9.33
C TYR A 135 -18.14 15.55 9.23
N SER A 136 -17.04 15.86 9.93
CA SER A 136 -16.38 17.16 9.83
C SER A 136 -15.84 17.42 8.42
N LEU A 137 -15.26 16.41 7.76
CA LEU A 137 -14.74 16.54 6.39
C LEU A 137 -15.86 16.70 5.37
N GLU A 138 -16.95 15.94 5.49
CA GLU A 138 -18.15 16.08 4.66
C GLU A 138 -18.72 17.49 4.75
N LYS A 139 -18.81 18.04 5.96
CA LYS A 139 -19.25 19.42 6.18
C LYS A 139 -18.32 20.42 5.49
N GLU A 140 -17.00 20.26 5.62
CA GLU A 140 -16.02 21.14 4.95
C GLU A 140 -16.13 21.07 3.42
N VAL A 141 -16.29 19.88 2.84
CA VAL A 141 -16.47 19.72 1.40
C VAL A 141 -17.73 20.41 0.93
N ARG A 142 -18.87 20.15 1.59
CA ARG A 142 -20.17 20.71 1.23
C ARG A 142 -20.21 22.23 1.38
N ASP A 143 -19.71 22.75 2.50
CA ASP A 143 -19.92 24.14 2.87
C ASP A 143 -18.83 25.07 2.29
N ASN A 144 -17.59 24.59 2.14
CA ASN A 144 -16.45 25.44 1.76
C ASN A 144 -15.82 25.13 0.40
N ILE A 145 -15.97 23.92 -0.14
CA ILE A 145 -15.34 23.51 -1.41
C ILE A 145 -16.37 23.47 -2.53
N LYS A 146 -17.47 22.73 -2.36
CA LYS A 146 -18.51 22.50 -3.38
C LYS A 146 -19.04 23.77 -4.06
N PRO A 147 -19.29 24.89 -3.35
CA PRO A 147 -19.81 26.10 -4.00
C PRO A 147 -18.83 26.76 -4.96
N PHE A 148 -17.52 26.51 -4.81
CA PHE A 148 -16.46 27.22 -5.52
C PHE A 148 -15.64 26.31 -6.44
N LEU A 149 -15.53 25.04 -6.09
CA LEU A 149 -14.68 24.01 -6.71
C LEU A 149 -15.47 22.71 -6.89
N PRO A 150 -16.59 22.71 -7.65
CA PRO A 150 -17.54 21.59 -7.73
C PRO A 150 -16.92 20.30 -8.27
N GLU A 151 -15.99 20.40 -9.22
CA GLU A 151 -15.29 19.23 -9.79
C GLU A 151 -14.46 18.49 -8.72
N TYR A 152 -13.72 19.25 -7.90
CA TYR A 152 -12.95 18.71 -6.78
C TYR A 152 -13.86 18.15 -5.68
N ALA A 153 -14.95 18.86 -5.38
CA ALA A 153 -15.92 18.41 -4.40
C ALA A 153 -16.57 17.08 -4.79
N SER A 154 -16.92 16.87 -6.06
CA SER A 154 -17.47 15.60 -6.54
C SER A 154 -16.52 14.42 -6.27
N ASP A 155 -15.22 14.58 -6.55
CA ASP A 155 -14.25 13.50 -6.28
C ASP A 155 -14.04 13.28 -4.77
N LEU A 156 -14.03 14.35 -3.96
CA LEU A 156 -13.93 14.26 -2.50
C LEU A 156 -15.18 13.63 -1.86
N GLU A 157 -16.38 13.94 -2.34
CA GLU A 157 -17.64 13.34 -1.88
C GLU A 157 -17.65 11.83 -2.16
N LYS A 158 -17.24 11.41 -3.36
CA LYS A 158 -17.08 9.98 -3.69
C LYS A 158 -16.00 9.30 -2.83
N ALA A 159 -14.92 10.02 -2.51
CA ALA A 159 -13.87 9.50 -1.67
C ALA A 159 -14.38 9.27 -0.22
N LEU A 160 -15.13 10.23 0.32
CA LEU A 160 -15.77 10.12 1.64
C LEU A 160 -16.79 8.98 1.69
N ASP A 161 -17.65 8.85 0.67
CA ASP A 161 -18.59 7.72 0.57
C ASP A 161 -17.86 6.37 0.48
N ALA A 162 -16.81 6.29 -0.34
CA ALA A 162 -15.99 5.09 -0.42
C ALA A 162 -15.36 4.73 0.94
N PHE A 163 -14.87 5.71 1.70
CA PHE A 163 -14.35 5.48 3.04
C PHE A 163 -15.43 4.98 4.01
N SER A 164 -16.60 5.62 4.01
CA SER A 164 -17.73 5.25 4.86
C SER A 164 -18.20 3.81 4.58
N ASN A 165 -18.11 3.39 3.32
CA ASN A 165 -18.40 2.02 2.88
C ASN A 165 -17.19 1.07 3.00
N GLN A 166 -16.14 1.45 3.75
CA GLN A 166 -14.89 0.70 3.96
C GLN A 166 -14.12 0.34 2.68
N ASN A 167 -14.42 1.01 1.57
CA ASN A 167 -13.62 0.93 0.34
C ASN A 167 -12.47 1.95 0.39
N LEU A 168 -11.54 1.69 1.30
CA LEU A 168 -10.44 2.58 1.63
C LEU A 168 -9.51 2.84 0.43
N THR A 169 -9.27 1.83 -0.40
CA THR A 169 -8.47 1.96 -1.63
C THR A 169 -9.12 2.94 -2.60
N CYS A 170 -10.41 2.80 -2.87
CA CYS A 170 -11.14 3.73 -3.74
C CYS A 170 -11.11 5.16 -3.17
N SER A 171 -11.33 5.30 -1.86
CA SER A 171 -11.21 6.58 -1.15
C SER A 171 -9.85 7.25 -1.39
N VAL A 172 -8.76 6.52 -1.17
CA VAL A 172 -7.40 7.05 -1.33
C VAL A 172 -7.07 7.41 -2.78
N LEU A 173 -7.53 6.64 -3.76
CA LEU A 173 -7.31 6.95 -5.18
C LEU A 173 -8.07 8.20 -5.62
N LEU A 174 -9.31 8.37 -5.17
CA LEU A 174 -10.10 9.57 -5.46
C LEU A 174 -9.53 10.82 -4.77
N ALA A 175 -9.14 10.72 -3.49
CA ALA A 175 -8.44 11.78 -2.78
C ALA A 175 -7.08 12.11 -3.43
N GLY A 176 -6.35 11.08 -3.86
CA GLY A 176 -5.08 11.19 -4.57
C GLY A 176 -5.19 11.96 -5.89
N ARG A 177 -6.25 11.72 -6.66
CA ARG A 177 -6.53 12.48 -7.89
C ARG A 177 -6.69 13.98 -7.62
N VAL A 178 -7.41 14.35 -6.58
CA VAL A 178 -7.56 15.77 -6.16
C VAL A 178 -6.21 16.37 -5.79
N ILE A 179 -5.42 15.63 -5.00
CA ILE A 179 -4.06 16.03 -4.65
C ILE A 179 -3.21 16.24 -5.89
N GLU A 180 -3.20 15.29 -6.82
CA GLU A 180 -2.38 15.32 -8.03
C GLU A 180 -2.69 16.51 -8.93
N VAL A 181 -3.97 16.79 -9.15
CA VAL A 181 -4.41 17.93 -9.96
C VAL A 181 -3.96 19.25 -9.34
N ILE A 182 -4.22 19.47 -8.05
CA ILE A 182 -3.84 20.73 -7.39
C ILE A 182 -2.31 20.85 -7.32
N TRP A 183 -1.62 19.76 -7.00
CA TRP A 183 -0.17 19.69 -6.96
C TRP A 183 0.48 20.05 -8.29
N SER A 184 -0.06 19.54 -9.41
CA SER A 184 0.39 19.89 -10.75
C SER A 184 0.21 21.38 -11.03
N LYS A 185 -0.89 21.99 -10.58
CA LYS A 185 -1.13 23.43 -10.75
C LYS A 185 -0.16 24.28 -9.93
N ILE A 186 0.15 23.88 -8.70
CA ILE A 186 1.16 24.55 -7.87
C ILE A 186 2.52 24.50 -8.59
N LYS A 187 2.93 23.32 -9.08
CA LYS A 187 4.19 23.17 -9.84
C LYS A 187 4.26 24.08 -11.05
N SER A 188 3.19 24.17 -11.84
CA SER A 188 3.15 25.08 -12.99
C SER A 188 3.34 26.54 -12.57
N LYS A 189 2.66 26.97 -11.50
CA LYS A 189 2.80 28.35 -10.98
C LYS A 189 4.24 28.65 -10.52
N VAL A 190 4.89 27.73 -9.82
CA VAL A 190 6.29 27.89 -9.40
C VAL A 190 7.22 28.00 -10.61
N LYS A 191 7.00 27.19 -11.66
CA LYS A 191 7.78 27.25 -12.91
C LYS A 191 7.59 28.60 -13.63
N GLU A 192 6.38 29.15 -13.63
CA GLU A 192 6.10 30.47 -14.21
C GLU A 192 6.82 31.59 -13.44
N GLU A 193 6.77 31.57 -12.11
CA GLU A 193 7.36 32.60 -11.25
C GLU A 193 8.91 32.60 -11.27
N LYS A 194 9.54 31.42 -11.41
CA LYS A 194 11.00 31.30 -11.54
C LYS A 194 11.55 31.73 -12.92
N GLY A 195 10.66 32.02 -13.88
CA GLY A 195 11.00 32.57 -15.18
C GLY A 195 11.56 31.56 -16.20
N MET A 196 11.51 31.93 -17.48
CA MET A 196 11.83 31.05 -18.63
C MET A 196 13.23 30.41 -18.58
N LYS A 197 14.22 30.97 -17.87
CA LYS A 197 15.59 30.44 -17.85
C LYS A 197 15.71 29.07 -17.17
N GLU A 198 14.94 28.82 -16.10
CA GLU A 198 14.90 27.50 -15.46
C GLU A 198 13.89 26.56 -16.12
N ALA A 199 12.85 27.10 -16.77
CA ALA A 199 11.89 26.33 -17.54
C ALA A 199 12.53 25.62 -18.76
N VAL A 200 13.57 26.23 -19.35
CA VAL A 200 14.38 25.62 -20.44
C VAL A 200 15.21 24.44 -19.95
N GLU A 201 15.64 24.41 -18.69
CA GLU A 201 16.41 23.29 -18.11
C GLU A 201 15.54 22.07 -17.73
N ARG A 202 14.21 22.13 -17.88
CA ARG A 202 13.27 21.03 -17.54
C ARG A 202 13.44 20.46 -16.12
N LYS A 203 14.02 21.20 -15.17
CA LYS A 203 14.08 20.75 -13.78
C LYS A 203 12.67 20.84 -13.19
N GLU A 204 12.11 19.71 -12.80
CA GLU A 204 10.91 19.68 -11.98
C GLU A 204 11.20 20.43 -10.67
N PRO A 205 10.28 21.29 -10.17
CA PRO A 205 10.50 21.98 -8.90
C PRO A 205 10.69 20.96 -7.78
N GLU A 206 11.72 21.19 -6.98
CA GLU A 206 12.05 20.31 -5.85
C GLU A 206 11.09 20.53 -4.69
N TRP A 207 11.10 19.63 -3.71
CA TRP A 207 10.18 19.72 -2.57
C TRP A 207 10.35 21.03 -1.77
N GLU A 208 11.59 21.51 -1.65
CA GLU A 208 11.90 22.76 -0.94
C GLU A 208 11.37 24.00 -1.67
N ASP A 209 11.21 23.94 -3.00
CA ASP A 209 10.61 25.03 -3.78
C ASP A 209 9.09 25.10 -3.58
N LEU A 210 8.45 23.97 -3.34
CA LEU A 210 6.99 23.83 -3.30
C LEU A 210 6.43 23.99 -1.88
N ARG A 211 7.25 23.74 -0.86
CA ARG A 211 6.87 23.83 0.56
C ARG A 211 6.38 25.23 0.97
N PRO A 212 6.99 26.35 0.54
CA PRO A 212 6.49 27.69 0.83
C PRO A 212 5.07 27.92 0.28
N TYR A 213 4.80 27.52 -0.97
CA TYR A 213 3.48 27.67 -1.57
C TYR A 213 2.38 26.90 -0.83
N ILE A 214 2.67 25.67 -0.39
CA ILE A 214 1.73 24.93 0.45
C ILE A 214 1.53 25.65 1.79
N ARG A 215 2.59 26.15 2.41
CA ARG A 215 2.51 26.89 3.67
C ARG A 215 1.68 28.16 3.53
N ASP A 216 1.81 28.88 2.43
CA ASP A 216 1.03 30.11 2.18
C ASP A 216 -0.45 29.78 1.93
N MET A 217 -0.73 28.67 1.25
CA MET A 217 -2.10 28.24 0.94
C MET A 217 -2.88 27.71 2.15
N VAL A 218 -2.25 26.92 3.02
CA VAL A 218 -2.94 26.21 4.13
C VAL A 218 -2.40 26.55 5.53
N GLY A 219 -1.40 27.42 5.62
CA GLY A 219 -0.86 27.91 6.89
C GLY A 219 -0.30 26.81 7.79
N ARG A 220 -0.77 26.79 9.04
CA ARG A 220 -0.34 25.86 10.09
C ARG A 220 -0.64 24.40 9.77
N GLU A 221 -1.55 24.13 8.85
CA GLU A 221 -1.91 22.75 8.46
C GLU A 221 -1.07 22.20 7.31
N SER A 222 -0.07 22.97 6.84
CA SER A 222 0.83 22.57 5.75
C SER A 222 1.49 21.22 5.95
N GLU A 223 1.91 20.87 7.16
CA GLU A 223 2.56 19.58 7.40
C GLU A 223 1.61 18.39 7.18
N LYS A 224 0.31 18.53 7.46
CA LYS A 224 -0.70 17.49 7.17
C LYS A 224 -0.87 17.28 5.66
N VAL A 225 -0.91 18.38 4.90
CA VAL A 225 -1.01 18.35 3.44
C VAL A 225 0.25 17.73 2.83
N ILE A 226 1.43 18.13 3.31
CA ILE A 226 2.72 17.56 2.91
C ILE A 226 2.76 16.05 3.17
N GLN A 227 2.30 15.62 4.34
CA GLN A 227 2.23 14.20 4.68
C GLN A 227 1.32 13.43 3.72
N ALA A 228 0.14 13.96 3.40
CA ALA A 228 -0.78 13.33 2.44
C ALA A 228 -0.18 13.24 1.03
N ILE A 229 0.46 14.32 0.53
CA ILE A 229 1.13 14.30 -0.79
C ILE A 229 2.25 13.25 -0.83
N LYS A 230 3.08 13.19 0.21
CA LYS A 230 4.15 12.19 0.31
C LYS A 230 3.58 10.77 0.38
N LEU A 231 2.51 10.57 1.15
CA LEU A 231 1.86 9.28 1.29
C LEU A 231 1.28 8.80 -0.04
N TYR A 232 0.57 9.66 -0.77
CA TYR A 232 0.09 9.37 -2.12
C TYR A 232 1.25 8.98 -3.05
N ARG A 233 2.25 9.85 -3.18
CA ARG A 233 3.36 9.68 -4.13
C ARG A 233 4.21 8.45 -3.83
N ASN A 234 4.54 8.21 -2.55
CA ASN A 234 5.50 7.17 -2.19
C ASN A 234 4.85 5.80 -2.04
N LYS A 235 3.57 5.75 -1.65
CA LYS A 235 2.86 4.50 -1.37
C LYS A 235 1.85 4.16 -2.45
N PHE A 236 0.93 5.07 -2.79
CA PHE A 236 -0.26 4.70 -3.56
C PHE A 236 -0.17 4.96 -5.07
N SER A 237 0.64 5.91 -5.54
CA SER A 237 0.79 6.19 -6.98
C SER A 237 1.73 5.23 -7.71
N HIS A 238 2.58 4.51 -6.99
CA HIS A 238 3.64 3.68 -7.59
C HIS A 238 3.61 2.20 -7.16
N ARG A 239 2.96 1.85 -6.05
CA ARG A 239 2.92 0.45 -5.56
C ARG A 239 1.55 -0.18 -5.82
N VAL A 240 1.45 -0.91 -6.93
CA VAL A 240 0.30 -1.76 -7.22
C VAL A 240 0.12 -2.77 -6.09
N GLY A 241 -1.07 -2.82 -5.49
CA GLY A 241 -1.40 -3.74 -4.40
C GLY A 241 -1.12 -3.26 -2.98
N SER A 242 -0.78 -1.98 -2.79
CA SER A 242 -0.83 -1.38 -1.45
C SER A 242 -2.26 -1.03 -1.08
N TYR A 243 -2.76 -1.58 0.01
CA TYR A 243 -4.07 -1.21 0.55
C TYR A 243 -3.86 -0.23 1.69
N PRO A 244 -4.66 0.85 1.74
CA PRO A 244 -4.53 1.84 2.79
C PRO A 244 -5.23 1.39 4.08
N THR A 245 -4.63 1.70 5.22
CA THR A 245 -5.33 1.60 6.50
C THR A 245 -6.39 2.71 6.64
N PRO A 246 -7.35 2.61 7.58
CA PRO A 246 -8.28 3.70 7.88
C PRO A 246 -7.56 5.00 8.24
N GLU A 247 -6.48 4.92 9.02
CA GLU A 247 -5.69 6.09 9.41
C GLU A 247 -5.00 6.72 8.19
N GLU A 248 -4.36 5.93 7.34
CA GLU A 248 -3.72 6.41 6.11
C GLU A 248 -4.74 7.04 5.16
N SER A 249 -5.92 6.42 5.06
CA SER A 249 -7.03 6.93 4.26
C SER A 249 -7.57 8.25 4.80
N LEU A 250 -7.67 8.40 6.14
CA LEU A 250 -8.06 9.66 6.77
C LEU A 250 -7.01 10.75 6.62
N ILE A 251 -5.72 10.42 6.68
CA ILE A 251 -4.62 11.35 6.42
C ILE A 251 -4.73 11.87 4.97
N MET A 252 -4.92 10.95 4.02
CA MET A 252 -5.10 11.26 2.60
C MET A 252 -6.32 12.16 2.36
N LEU A 253 -7.50 11.76 2.86
CA LEU A 253 -8.74 12.54 2.75
C LEU A 253 -8.60 13.92 3.39
N SER A 254 -8.11 13.98 4.64
CA SER A 254 -7.92 15.25 5.36
C SER A 254 -6.98 16.17 4.59
N GLY A 255 -5.86 15.64 4.09
CA GLY A 255 -4.90 16.43 3.32
C GLY A 255 -5.46 16.93 1.99
N ALA A 256 -6.24 16.10 1.28
CA ALA A 256 -6.89 16.49 0.03
C ALA A 256 -7.94 17.59 0.24
N VAL A 257 -8.78 17.48 1.27
CA VAL A 257 -9.77 18.50 1.66
C VAL A 257 -9.08 19.82 2.02
N LEU A 258 -8.04 19.77 2.86
CA LEU A 258 -7.28 20.96 3.24
C LEU A 258 -6.60 21.62 2.05
N LEU A 259 -6.00 20.83 1.16
CA LEU A 259 -5.35 21.32 -0.04
C LEU A 259 -6.34 21.98 -1.00
N ALA A 260 -7.51 21.38 -1.21
CA ALA A 260 -8.58 21.96 -2.03
C ALA A 260 -9.12 23.27 -1.43
N LYS A 261 -9.30 23.33 -0.11
CA LYS A 261 -9.70 24.55 0.60
C LYS A 261 -8.66 25.66 0.47
N GLY A 262 -7.38 25.35 0.69
CA GLY A 262 -6.29 26.32 0.53
C GLY A 262 -6.11 26.78 -0.92
N TYR A 263 -6.35 25.89 -1.89
CA TYR A 263 -6.31 26.23 -3.31
C TYR A 263 -7.41 27.21 -3.69
N LYS A 264 -8.63 27.00 -3.18
CA LYS A 264 -9.72 27.97 -3.33
C LYS A 264 -9.34 29.35 -2.77
N ASP A 265 -8.82 29.39 -1.55
CA ASP A 265 -8.45 30.64 -0.88
C ASP A 265 -7.28 31.35 -1.59
N GLY A 266 -6.36 30.61 -2.22
CA GLY A 266 -5.27 31.17 -3.01
C GLY A 266 -5.66 31.67 -4.41
N ILE A 267 -6.81 31.27 -4.96
CA ILE A 267 -7.34 31.75 -6.26
C ILE A 267 -8.30 32.93 -6.09
N ASN A 268 -8.97 33.05 -4.94
CA ASN A 268 -9.84 34.17 -4.64
C ASN A 268 -9.11 35.19 -3.75
N PRO A 269 -8.49 36.25 -4.32
CA PRO A 269 -7.78 37.29 -3.55
C PRO A 269 -8.73 38.21 -2.76
N SER A 270 -10.02 37.89 -2.65
CA SER A 270 -10.96 38.64 -1.81
C SER A 270 -10.83 38.26 -0.33
N LYS A 271 -9.64 38.44 0.24
CA LYS A 271 -9.46 38.70 1.67
C LYS A 271 -8.46 39.85 1.83
N PRO A 272 -8.84 40.91 2.55
CA PRO A 272 -8.02 42.12 2.72
C PRO A 272 -6.71 41.85 3.45
#